data_AF-A0A9E1IMZ3-F1
#
_entry.id   AF-A0A9E1IMZ3-F1
#
_cell.length_a   1.000
_cell.length_b   1.000
_cell.length_c   1.000
_cell.angle_alpha   90.00
_cell.angle_beta   90.00
_cell.angle_gamma   90.00
#
_symmetry.space_group_name_H-M   'P 1'
#
loop_
_entity.id
_entity.type
_entity.pdbx_description
1 polymer ?
#
loop_
_entity_poly.entity_id
_entity_poly.type
_entity_poly.pdbx_seq_one_letter_code
_entity_poly.pdbx_strand_id
1 'polypeptide(L)'
;YHGAVGLLIGVDIDIQANISAHDIGELEPYITAMVLEAGMSLADHYQPAKLQVGLAYQHKEASSIYFDARWSDWSKMMLNISHLDWATLEAPFIEVDPDVVVDGNPVSASFRPVWSIRTGGEIVLPRINLTEGKWEKWRYLRVVVRGGFGYDPTPLVSQGDSTALLDTDRFLFTFGAGVEHWDPFKLVDGPVRYDLFFQYHSLVHATLPHDSGEDFTRGYPIDYTALPIGGKILVVGGQFGFDY
;
A
#
# COMPACT_ATOMS: atom_id res chain seq x y z
N TYR A 1 7.41 -7.66 -22.30
CA TYR A 1 7.17 -8.84 -21.45
C TYR A 1 8.23 -8.81 -20.37
N HIS A 2 7.95 -8.16 -19.24
CA HIS A 2 8.84 -8.13 -18.08
C HIS A 2 8.03 -8.60 -16.89
N GLY A 3 8.18 -9.89 -16.57
CA GLY A 3 7.74 -10.42 -15.28
C GLY A 3 8.89 -10.20 -14.31
N ALA A 4 8.74 -9.27 -13.38
CA ALA A 4 9.52 -9.30 -12.15
C ALA A 4 8.93 -10.45 -11.32
N VAL A 5 9.52 -11.63 -11.47
CA VAL A 5 9.28 -12.75 -10.57
C VAL A 5 9.93 -12.36 -9.26
N GLY A 6 9.16 -12.26 -8.17
CA GLY A 6 9.74 -12.05 -6.84
C GLY A 6 10.81 -13.11 -6.63
N LEU A 7 12.04 -12.67 -6.37
CA LEU A 7 13.15 -13.59 -6.12
C LEU A 7 13.03 -14.06 -4.68
N LEU A 8 13.05 -15.38 -4.49
CA LEU A 8 13.27 -15.96 -3.17
C LEU A 8 14.74 -15.72 -2.82
N ILE A 9 14.97 -14.97 -1.75
CA ILE A 9 16.30 -14.76 -1.19
C ILE A 9 16.45 -15.77 -0.06
N GLY A 10 17.34 -16.74 -0.24
CA GLY A 10 17.82 -17.58 0.85
C GLY A 10 18.81 -16.80 1.71
N VAL A 11 18.62 -16.80 3.03
CA VAL A 11 19.50 -16.21 4.02
C VAL A 11 19.89 -17.32 4.99
N ASP A 12 21.15 -17.70 4.99
CA ASP A 12 21.71 -18.60 5.98
C ASP A 12 22.24 -17.78 7.16
N ILE A 13 21.76 -18.07 8.37
CA ILE A 13 22.17 -17.41 9.61
C ILE A 13 22.95 -18.43 10.44
N ASP A 14 24.22 -18.13 10.73
CA ASP A 14 25.07 -18.87 11.66
C ASP A 14 25.30 -18.01 12.92
N ILE A 15 24.85 -18.51 14.07
CA ILE A 15 25.08 -17.88 15.38
C ILE A 15 25.87 -18.86 16.25
N GLN A 16 27.07 -18.42 16.64
CA GLN A 16 27.94 -19.18 17.52
C GLN A 16 28.07 -18.48 18.88
N ALA A 17 27.70 -19.18 19.95
CA ALA A 17 27.84 -18.70 21.31
C ALA A 17 28.79 -19.61 22.09
N ASN A 18 29.91 -19.03 22.54
CA ASN A 18 30.89 -19.72 23.38
C ASN A 18 30.58 -19.42 24.85
N ILE A 19 30.17 -20.44 25.60
CA ILE A 19 29.98 -20.33 27.05
C ILE A 19 31.19 -20.98 27.71
N SER A 20 31.93 -20.18 28.47
CA SER A 20 33.03 -20.65 29.29
C SER A 20 32.63 -20.58 30.76
N ALA A 21 32.58 -21.73 31.43
CA ALA A 21 32.42 -21.78 32.88
C ALA A 21 33.81 -21.90 33.52
N HIS A 22 34.28 -20.83 34.16
CA HIS A 22 35.43 -20.91 35.07
C HIS A 22 34.88 -21.13 36.48
N ASP A 23 35.42 -22.13 37.18
CA ASP A 23 35.11 -22.52 38.57
C ASP A 23 33.86 -23.40 38.79
N ILE A 24 33.89 -24.65 38.30
CA ILE A 24 33.04 -25.75 38.79
C ILE A 24 33.93 -26.79 39.50
N GLY A 25 34.50 -26.43 40.66
CA GLY A 25 35.27 -27.36 41.50
C GLY A 25 36.57 -27.88 40.86
N GLU A 26 36.91 -29.15 41.08
CA GLU A 26 38.14 -29.81 40.59
C GLU A 26 38.13 -30.16 39.08
N LEU A 27 37.10 -29.75 38.33
CA LEU A 27 37.02 -30.00 36.89
C LEU A 27 37.74 -28.89 36.11
N GLU A 28 38.57 -29.31 35.13
CA GLU A 28 39.24 -28.39 34.21
C GLU A 28 38.23 -27.47 33.51
N PRO A 29 38.58 -26.19 33.25
CA PRO A 29 37.69 -25.26 32.59
C PRO A 29 37.25 -25.81 31.23
N TYR A 30 35.95 -26.05 31.10
CA TYR A 30 35.36 -26.59 29.89
C TYR A 30 34.70 -25.47 29.08
N ILE A 31 34.98 -25.44 27.79
CA ILE A 31 34.40 -24.51 26.82
C ILE A 31 33.40 -25.30 26.00
N THR A 32 32.13 -24.88 26.04
CA THR A 32 31.09 -25.42 25.15
C THR A 32 30.71 -24.36 24.11
N ALA A 33 30.64 -24.78 22.85
CA ALA A 33 30.17 -23.96 21.76
C ALA A 33 28.75 -24.44 21.42
N MET A 34 27.79 -23.52 21.46
CA MET A 34 26.48 -23.76 20.87
C MET A 34 26.48 -23.15 19.48
N VAL A 35 26.08 -23.94 18.49
CA VAL A 35 25.95 -23.51 17.10
C VAL A 35 24.48 -23.60 16.71
N LEU A 36 23.91 -22.47 16.30
CA LEU A 36 22.60 -22.40 15.67
C LEU A 36 22.80 -22.06 14.20
N GLU A 37 22.38 -22.96 13.32
CA GLU A 37 22.37 -22.75 11.89
C GLU A 37 20.92 -22.76 11.42
N ALA A 38 20.49 -21.70 10.72
CA ALA A 38 19.12 -21.57 10.24
C ALA A 38 19.10 -21.07 8.80
N GLY A 39 18.34 -21.76 7.94
CA GLY A 39 18.03 -21.31 6.59
C GLY A 39 16.68 -20.60 6.58
N MET A 40 16.67 -19.37 6.09
CA MET A 40 15.47 -18.56 5.95
C MET A 40 15.23 -18.22 4.48
N SER A 41 13.98 -18.26 4.04
CA SER A 41 13.58 -17.72 2.75
C SER A 41 12.76 -16.45 2.90
N LEU A 42 13.07 -15.45 2.06
CA LEU A 42 12.36 -14.17 1.99
C LEU A 42 11.85 -13.96 0.56
N ALA A 43 10.57 -13.62 0.40
CA ALA A 43 9.99 -13.36 -0.92
C ALA A 43 10.02 -11.86 -1.24
N ASP A 44 10.78 -11.44 -2.26
CA ASP A 44 10.79 -10.03 -2.69
C ASP A 44 9.41 -9.57 -3.23
N HIS A 45 9.13 -8.28 -3.06
CA HIS A 45 7.84 -7.61 -3.26
C HIS A 45 7.11 -8.02 -4.55
N TYR A 46 5.98 -8.72 -4.39
CA TYR A 46 5.18 -9.19 -5.53
C TYR A 46 4.52 -8.02 -6.28
N GLN A 47 4.72 -7.96 -7.60
CA GLN A 47 3.98 -7.08 -8.50
C GLN A 47 3.00 -7.90 -9.35
N PRO A 48 1.69 -7.62 -9.32
CA PRO A 48 0.72 -8.35 -10.11
C PRO A 48 0.85 -8.02 -11.60
N ALA A 49 0.42 -8.93 -12.46
CA ALA A 49 0.24 -8.61 -13.88
C ALA A 49 -0.89 -7.58 -14.03
N LYS A 50 -0.70 -6.56 -14.88
CA LYS A 50 -1.66 -5.46 -15.04
C LYS A 50 -1.96 -5.18 -16.50
N LEU A 51 -3.21 -4.85 -16.80
CA LEU A 51 -3.65 -4.31 -18.08
C LEU A 51 -4.51 -3.08 -17.79
N GLN A 52 -4.24 -1.96 -18.46
CA GLN A 52 -5.03 -0.73 -18.33
C GLN A 52 -5.47 -0.25 -19.70
N VAL A 53 -6.74 0.12 -19.81
CA VAL A 53 -7.35 0.71 -21.01
C VAL A 53 -8.01 2.02 -20.60
N GLY A 54 -7.67 3.10 -21.31
CA GLY A 54 -8.21 4.42 -21.10
C GLY A 54 -8.91 4.94 -22.35
N LEU A 55 -10.03 5.63 -22.17
CA LEU A 55 -10.76 6.36 -23.20
C LEU A 55 -10.93 7.81 -22.77
N ALA A 56 -10.66 8.72 -23.69
CA ALA A 56 -10.91 10.15 -23.51
C ALA A 56 -11.76 10.65 -24.66
N TYR A 57 -12.82 11.40 -24.33
CA TYR A 57 -13.66 12.09 -25.30
C TYR A 57 -13.71 13.57 -24.94
N GLN A 58 -13.39 14.41 -25.91
CA GLN A 58 -13.44 15.85 -25.76
C GLN A 58 -14.53 16.42 -26.68
N HIS A 59 -15.47 17.16 -26.08
CA HIS A 59 -16.49 17.90 -26.81
C HIS A 59 -16.12 19.38 -26.87
N LYS A 60 -15.57 19.80 -28.02
CA LYS A 60 -15.01 21.15 -28.22
C LYS A 60 -13.93 21.46 -27.17
N GLU A 61 -13.66 22.73 -26.92
CA GLU A 61 -12.72 23.15 -25.86
C GLU A 61 -13.38 23.27 -24.48
N ALA A 62 -14.66 22.87 -24.35
CA ALA A 62 -15.48 23.17 -23.18
C ALA A 62 -15.67 21.98 -22.23
N SER A 63 -15.64 20.74 -22.72
CA SER A 63 -15.77 19.58 -21.84
C SER A 63 -15.01 18.36 -22.32
N SER A 64 -14.55 17.58 -21.36
CA SER A 64 -13.85 16.33 -21.57
C SER A 64 -14.37 15.28 -20.60
N ILE A 65 -14.45 14.02 -21.05
CA ILE A 65 -14.82 12.87 -20.24
C ILE A 65 -13.73 11.82 -20.40
N TYR A 66 -13.40 11.18 -19.28
CA TYR A 66 -12.36 10.17 -19.16
C TYR A 66 -12.94 8.90 -18.55
N PHE A 67 -12.47 7.76 -19.03
CA PHE A 67 -12.80 6.46 -18.51
C PHE A 67 -11.55 5.60 -18.51
N ASP A 68 -11.25 4.96 -17.39
CA ASP A 68 -10.13 4.04 -17.21
C ASP A 68 -10.65 2.73 -16.62
N ALA A 69 -10.28 1.62 -17.23
CA ALA A 69 -10.45 0.29 -16.67
C ALA A 69 -9.08 -0.36 -16.52
N ARG A 70 -8.78 -0.86 -15.33
CA ARG A 70 -7.52 -1.52 -15.01
C ARG A 70 -7.79 -2.90 -14.41
N TRP A 71 -7.34 -3.92 -15.11
CA TRP A 71 -7.25 -5.28 -14.58
C TRP A 71 -5.91 -5.48 -13.88
N SER A 72 -5.94 -6.16 -12.73
CA SER A 72 -4.74 -6.55 -11.98
C SER A 72 -4.89 -7.99 -11.49
N ASP A 73 -3.97 -8.89 -11.85
CA ASP A 73 -3.95 -10.28 -11.42
C ASP A 73 -3.07 -10.49 -10.20
N TRP A 74 -3.71 -10.56 -9.04
CA TRP A 74 -3.07 -10.84 -7.76
C TRP A 74 -3.09 -12.32 -7.38
N SER A 75 -3.64 -13.21 -8.23
CA SER A 75 -3.87 -14.61 -7.87
C SER A 75 -2.60 -15.41 -7.51
N LYS A 76 -1.42 -14.90 -7.91
CA LYS A 76 -0.12 -15.51 -7.62
C LYS A 76 0.65 -14.76 -6.53
N MET A 77 0.02 -13.81 -5.85
CA MET A 77 0.64 -13.09 -4.74
C MET A 77 0.95 -14.08 -3.61
N MET A 78 2.21 -14.09 -3.20
CA MET A 78 2.67 -14.74 -1.98
C MET A 78 2.96 -13.66 -0.95
N LEU A 79 2.62 -13.92 0.31
CA LEU A 79 2.94 -12.99 1.38
C LEU A 79 4.44 -13.00 1.64
N ASN A 80 5.03 -11.81 1.78
CA ASN A 80 6.42 -11.68 2.18
C ASN A 80 6.52 -11.84 3.70
N ILE A 81 6.58 -13.10 4.11
CA ILE A 81 6.86 -13.53 5.47
C ILE A 81 8.13 -14.35 5.43
N SER A 82 8.94 -14.23 6.47
CA SER A 82 10.10 -15.10 6.64
C SER A 82 9.62 -16.47 7.04
N HIS A 83 10.02 -17.48 6.28
CA HIS A 83 9.83 -18.88 6.65
C HIS A 83 11.15 -19.45 7.14
N LEU A 84 11.10 -20.18 8.25
CA LEU A 84 12.20 -21.04 8.66
C LEU A 84 12.15 -22.34 7.85
N ASP A 85 13.04 -22.48 6.87
CA ASP A 85 13.09 -23.68 6.02
C ASP A 85 13.70 -24.86 6.79
N TRP A 86 14.72 -24.57 7.61
CA TRP A 86 15.35 -25.52 8.52
C TRP A 86 16.10 -24.77 9.63
N ALA A 87 16.21 -25.41 10.80
CA ALA A 87 17.10 -25.00 11.86
C ALA A 87 17.78 -26.23 12.46
N THR A 88 19.08 -26.12 12.70
CA THR A 88 19.84 -27.11 13.46
C THR A 88 20.47 -26.42 14.65
N LEU A 89 20.19 -26.93 15.85
CA LEU A 89 20.80 -26.47 17.09
C LEU A 89 21.67 -27.59 17.65
N GLU A 90 22.98 -27.38 17.56
CA GLU A 90 23.96 -28.32 18.11
C GLU A 90 24.51 -27.77 19.44
N ALA A 91 24.29 -28.53 20.52
CA ALA A 91 24.82 -28.24 21.85
C ALA A 91 25.54 -29.47 22.41
N PRO A 92 26.86 -29.40 22.63
CA PRO A 92 27.60 -30.49 23.28
C PRO A 92 27.03 -30.77 24.67
N PHE A 93 26.74 -32.04 24.96
CA PHE A 93 26.31 -32.54 26.28
C PHE A 93 24.92 -32.09 26.77
N ILE A 94 24.12 -31.44 25.92
CA ILE A 94 22.72 -31.09 26.20
C ILE A 94 21.86 -31.72 25.12
N GLU A 95 20.92 -32.58 25.53
CA GLU A 95 19.87 -33.05 24.63
C GLU A 95 18.86 -31.90 24.48
N VAL A 96 18.88 -31.27 23.31
CA VAL A 96 17.96 -30.18 22.97
C VAL A 96 16.78 -30.79 22.22
N ASP A 97 15.57 -30.49 22.67
CA ASP A 97 14.36 -30.93 21.97
C ASP A 97 14.33 -30.30 20.56
N PRO A 98 14.13 -31.08 19.47
CA PRO A 98 14.01 -30.55 18.13
C PRO A 98 12.90 -29.48 18.00
N ASP A 99 11.90 -29.46 18.89
CA ASP A 99 10.82 -28.48 18.89
C ASP A 99 11.17 -27.16 19.61
N VAL A 100 12.42 -26.95 20.05
CA VAL A 100 12.85 -25.65 20.62
C VAL A 100 12.87 -24.54 19.57
N VAL A 101 13.14 -24.87 18.31
CA VAL A 101 13.14 -23.92 17.19
C VAL A 101 11.93 -24.18 16.29
N VAL A 102 10.90 -23.38 16.46
CA VAL A 102 9.66 -23.45 15.67
C VAL A 102 9.58 -22.30 14.68
N ASP A 103 9.04 -22.57 13.49
CA ASP A 103 8.69 -21.51 12.53
C ASP A 103 7.59 -20.61 13.12
N GLY A 104 7.43 -19.42 12.53
CA GLY A 104 6.37 -18.50 12.90
C GLY A 104 4.97 -19.08 12.70
N ASN A 105 3.95 -18.38 13.19
CA ASN A 105 2.55 -18.81 13.02
C ASN A 105 2.23 -19.03 11.53
N PRO A 106 1.54 -20.12 11.16
CA PRO A 106 1.22 -20.40 9.77
C PRO A 106 0.31 -19.31 9.23
N VAL A 107 0.71 -18.70 8.11
CA VAL A 107 0.02 -17.57 7.47
C VAL A 107 -0.62 -18.03 6.17
N SER A 108 -1.89 -17.67 5.96
CA SER A 108 -2.58 -17.93 4.70
C SER A 108 -3.35 -16.70 4.23
N ALA A 109 -3.29 -16.42 2.94
CA ALA A 109 -4.14 -15.42 2.30
C ALA A 109 -4.41 -15.84 0.86
N SER A 110 -5.63 -15.64 0.39
CA SER A 110 -6.03 -15.92 -0.97
C SER A 110 -6.41 -14.63 -1.70
N PHE A 111 -5.88 -14.51 -2.91
CA PHE A 111 -6.03 -13.32 -3.73
C PHE A 111 -6.70 -13.65 -5.06
N ARG A 112 -7.43 -12.69 -5.63
CA ARG A 112 -8.10 -12.81 -6.92
C ARG A 112 -7.67 -11.72 -7.90
N PRO A 113 -7.85 -11.93 -9.22
CA PRO A 113 -7.82 -10.86 -10.18
C PRO A 113 -8.95 -9.86 -9.92
N VAL A 114 -8.67 -8.58 -10.12
CA VAL A 114 -9.63 -7.48 -9.90
C VAL A 114 -9.65 -6.50 -11.05
N TRP A 115 -10.81 -5.88 -11.25
CA TRP A 115 -11.00 -4.75 -12.16
C TRP A 115 -11.27 -3.47 -11.36
N SER A 116 -10.35 -2.53 -11.47
CA SER A 116 -10.52 -1.14 -11.03
C SER A 116 -11.12 -0.33 -12.15
N ILE A 117 -12.16 0.45 -11.88
CA ILE A 117 -12.79 1.32 -12.87
C ILE A 117 -12.78 2.75 -12.35
N ARG A 118 -12.41 3.70 -13.20
CA ARG A 118 -12.43 5.13 -12.89
C ARG A 118 -13.06 5.88 -14.05
N THR A 119 -13.81 6.92 -13.72
CA THR A 119 -14.35 7.84 -14.70
C THR A 119 -14.31 9.25 -14.14
N GLY A 120 -14.19 10.22 -15.02
CA GLY A 120 -14.25 11.61 -14.62
C GLY A 120 -14.48 12.51 -15.80
N GLY A 121 -14.59 13.79 -15.52
CA GLY A 121 -14.75 14.79 -16.54
C GLY A 121 -14.23 16.14 -16.09
N GLU A 122 -13.97 16.95 -17.10
CA GLU A 122 -13.59 18.34 -16.97
C GLU A 122 -14.62 19.19 -17.72
N ILE A 123 -15.03 20.30 -17.11
CA ILE A 123 -15.82 21.35 -17.76
C ILE A 123 -15.04 22.65 -17.63
N VAL A 124 -14.68 23.21 -18.77
CA VAL A 124 -14.07 24.54 -18.90
C VAL A 124 -15.20 25.54 -19.14
N LEU A 125 -15.39 26.45 -18.19
CA LEU A 125 -16.35 27.53 -18.36
C LEU A 125 -15.82 28.55 -19.39
N PRO A 126 -16.73 29.21 -20.15
CA PRO A 126 -16.34 30.27 -21.07
C PRO A 126 -15.52 31.35 -20.36
N ARG A 127 -14.47 31.83 -21.03
CA ARG A 127 -13.63 32.91 -20.53
C ARG A 127 -14.46 34.18 -20.31
N ILE A 128 -14.43 34.70 -19.09
CA ILE A 128 -15.07 35.97 -18.73
C ILE A 128 -14.01 37.06 -18.90
N ASN A 129 -14.23 38.00 -19.81
CA ASN A 129 -13.33 39.15 -19.95
C ASN A 129 -13.65 40.19 -18.88
N LEU A 130 -12.64 40.58 -18.12
CA LEU A 130 -12.69 41.54 -17.03
C LEU A 130 -11.92 42.78 -17.43
N THR A 131 -12.36 43.46 -18.49
CA THR A 131 -11.65 44.61 -19.08
C THR A 131 -12.21 45.97 -18.65
N GLU A 132 -13.32 45.99 -17.91
CA GLU A 132 -13.99 47.21 -17.49
C GLU A 132 -14.27 47.21 -15.98
N GLY A 133 -14.13 48.39 -15.35
CA GLY A 133 -14.46 48.60 -13.94
C GLY A 133 -13.39 48.10 -12.96
N LYS A 134 -13.82 47.76 -11.73
CA LYS A 134 -12.93 47.46 -10.60
C LYS A 134 -12.03 46.22 -10.80
N TRP A 135 -12.30 45.40 -11.81
CA TRP A 135 -11.62 44.13 -12.07
C TRP A 135 -10.71 44.17 -13.30
N GLU A 136 -10.49 45.35 -13.92
CA GLU A 136 -9.69 45.53 -15.14
C GLU A 136 -8.29 44.88 -15.09
N LYS A 137 -7.67 44.88 -13.90
CA LYS A 137 -6.32 44.36 -13.68
C LYS A 137 -6.22 42.85 -13.87
N TRP A 138 -7.32 42.14 -13.68
CA TRP A 138 -7.40 40.68 -13.81
C TRP A 138 -7.49 40.24 -15.28
N ARG A 139 -7.89 41.15 -16.19
CA ARG A 139 -8.10 41.00 -17.65
C ARG A 139 -9.11 39.94 -18.06
N TYR A 140 -9.02 38.74 -17.51
CA TYR A 140 -9.95 37.65 -17.73
C TYR A 140 -10.00 36.70 -16.54
N LEU A 141 -11.04 35.89 -16.52
CA LEU A 141 -11.22 34.77 -15.61
C LEU A 141 -11.60 33.54 -16.43
N ARG A 142 -10.85 32.45 -16.25
CA ARG A 142 -11.20 31.14 -16.78
C ARG A 142 -11.33 30.18 -15.61
N VAL A 143 -12.45 29.47 -15.56
CA VAL A 143 -12.75 28.51 -14.49
C VAL A 143 -12.86 27.13 -15.10
N VAL A 144 -12.24 26.16 -14.44
CA VAL A 144 -12.30 24.76 -14.82
C VAL A 144 -12.83 23.97 -13.63
N VAL A 145 -13.81 23.10 -13.86
CA VAL A 145 -14.36 22.23 -12.82
C VAL A 145 -14.12 20.79 -13.24
N ARG A 146 -13.66 19.97 -12.29
CA ARG A 146 -13.33 18.57 -12.48
C ARG A 146 -14.10 17.73 -11.49
N GLY A 147 -14.56 16.58 -11.94
CA GLY A 147 -15.25 15.62 -11.09
C GLY A 147 -14.94 14.21 -11.54
N GLY A 148 -14.94 13.26 -10.62
CA GLY A 148 -14.69 11.87 -10.96
C GLY A 148 -15.11 10.90 -9.88
N PHE A 149 -15.28 9.66 -10.31
CA PHE A 149 -15.68 8.52 -9.52
C PHE A 149 -14.77 7.33 -9.83
N GLY A 150 -14.47 6.51 -8.83
CA GLY A 150 -13.74 5.27 -9.00
C GLY A 150 -14.25 4.17 -8.09
N TYR A 151 -14.12 2.94 -8.56
CA TYR A 151 -14.32 1.74 -7.77
C TYR A 151 -13.08 0.86 -7.90
N ASP A 152 -12.44 0.62 -6.76
CA ASP A 152 -11.25 -0.21 -6.63
C ASP A 152 -11.59 -1.36 -5.67
N PRO A 153 -11.98 -2.54 -6.18
CA PRO A 153 -12.27 -3.68 -5.32
C PRO A 153 -10.99 -4.28 -4.74
N THR A 154 -11.10 -4.89 -3.56
CA THR A 154 -9.99 -5.60 -2.92
C THR A 154 -9.69 -6.90 -3.67
N PRO A 155 -8.40 -7.18 -3.95
CA PRO A 155 -7.96 -8.50 -4.39
C PRO A 155 -7.99 -9.55 -3.29
N LEU A 156 -8.06 -9.17 -2.02
CA LEU A 156 -8.13 -10.10 -0.89
C LEU A 156 -9.49 -10.81 -0.88
N VAL A 157 -9.50 -12.13 -0.98
CA VAL A 157 -10.72 -12.96 -0.97
C VAL A 157 -10.96 -13.51 0.42
N SER A 158 -9.92 -14.11 0.97
CA SER A 158 -9.91 -14.63 2.33
C SER A 158 -8.50 -14.50 2.86
N GLN A 159 -8.40 -14.46 4.18
CA GLN A 159 -7.14 -14.53 4.87
C GLN A 159 -7.33 -15.40 6.10
N GLY A 160 -6.31 -16.19 6.41
CA GLY A 160 -6.26 -16.94 7.64
C GLY A 160 -6.02 -16.00 8.80
N ASP A 161 -6.36 -16.48 9.98
CA ASP A 161 -6.51 -15.64 11.14
C ASP A 161 -5.20 -15.08 11.71
N SER A 162 -4.08 -15.66 11.29
CA SER A 162 -2.71 -15.17 11.54
C SER A 162 -2.28 -14.00 10.67
N THR A 163 -3.15 -13.54 9.76
CA THR A 163 -2.90 -12.37 8.91
C THR A 163 -3.87 -11.25 9.18
N ALA A 164 -3.37 -10.02 9.18
CA ALA A 164 -4.16 -8.80 9.40
C ALA A 164 -3.99 -7.82 8.23
N LEU A 165 -4.23 -8.28 6.99
CA LEU A 165 -4.18 -7.38 5.84
C LEU A 165 -5.41 -6.48 5.87
N LEU A 166 -5.18 -5.17 6.06
CA LEU A 166 -6.23 -4.16 6.08
C LEU A 166 -6.56 -3.74 4.65
N ASP A 167 -7.41 -4.52 3.98
CA ASP A 167 -7.86 -4.21 2.63
C ASP A 167 -9.37 -4.43 2.45
N THR A 168 -10.01 -3.55 1.70
CA THR A 168 -11.45 -3.59 1.45
C THR A 168 -11.78 -2.88 0.16
N ASP A 169 -12.97 -3.17 -0.38
CA ASP A 169 -13.50 -2.48 -1.54
C ASP A 169 -13.57 -0.96 -1.28
N ARG A 170 -13.14 -0.19 -2.26
CA ARG A 170 -12.99 1.26 -2.15
C ARG A 170 -13.78 1.99 -3.24
N PHE A 171 -14.62 2.92 -2.82
CA PHE A 171 -15.18 3.94 -3.70
C PHE A 171 -14.40 5.25 -3.57
N LEU A 172 -14.02 5.84 -4.69
CA LEU A 172 -13.31 7.11 -4.76
C LEU A 172 -14.23 8.16 -5.38
N PHE A 173 -14.32 9.32 -4.76
CA PHE A 173 -15.00 10.49 -5.28
C PHE A 173 -13.99 11.63 -5.33
N THR A 174 -13.92 12.31 -6.46
CA THR A 174 -12.99 13.42 -6.68
C THR A 174 -13.74 14.63 -7.17
N PHE A 175 -13.34 15.79 -6.69
CA PHE A 175 -13.80 17.08 -7.14
C PHE A 175 -12.60 18.02 -7.21
N GLY A 176 -12.55 18.88 -8.22
CA GLY A 176 -11.52 19.89 -8.34
C GLY A 176 -12.03 21.13 -9.03
N ALA A 177 -11.42 22.26 -8.71
CA ALA A 177 -11.70 23.54 -9.36
C ALA A 177 -10.39 24.26 -9.64
N GLY A 178 -10.22 24.69 -10.88
CA GLY A 178 -9.11 25.49 -11.35
C GLY A 178 -9.59 26.89 -11.71
N VAL A 179 -8.79 27.90 -11.39
CA VAL A 179 -9.02 29.29 -11.79
C VAL A 179 -7.74 29.83 -12.42
N GLU A 180 -7.88 30.43 -13.60
CA GLU A 180 -6.82 31.13 -14.31
C GLU A 180 -7.22 32.59 -14.54
N HIS A 181 -6.30 33.52 -14.26
CA HIS A 181 -6.49 34.95 -14.49
C HIS A 181 -5.15 35.66 -14.73
N TRP A 182 -5.16 36.91 -15.20
CA TRP A 182 -3.93 37.71 -15.27
C TRP A 182 -3.54 38.24 -13.90
N ASP A 183 -2.24 38.38 -13.61
CA ASP A 183 -1.78 38.89 -12.31
C ASP A 183 -2.15 40.39 -12.12
N PRO A 184 -3.05 40.73 -11.17
CA PRO A 184 -3.44 42.10 -10.92
C PRO A 184 -2.39 42.89 -10.12
N PHE A 185 -1.40 42.22 -9.52
CA PHE A 185 -0.38 42.80 -8.66
C PHE A 185 0.94 43.07 -9.39
N LYS A 186 1.09 42.60 -10.63
CA LYS A 186 2.33 42.71 -11.43
C LYS A 186 3.56 42.12 -10.72
N LEU A 187 3.36 41.04 -9.99
CA LEU A 187 4.39 40.20 -9.39
C LEU A 187 4.99 39.22 -10.41
N VAL A 188 4.19 38.76 -11.38
CA VAL A 188 4.60 37.86 -12.46
C VAL A 188 4.10 38.33 -13.83
N ASP A 189 4.95 38.16 -14.85
CA ASP A 189 4.66 38.53 -16.24
C ASP A 189 3.87 37.42 -16.95
N GLY A 190 2.62 37.20 -16.53
CA GLY A 190 1.78 36.19 -17.17
C GLY A 190 0.48 35.86 -16.43
N PRO A 191 -0.27 34.87 -16.93
CA PRO A 191 -1.41 34.33 -16.23
C PRO A 191 -0.99 33.51 -15.00
N VAL A 192 -1.79 33.64 -13.95
CA VAL A 192 -1.68 32.87 -12.70
C VAL A 192 -2.79 31.84 -12.67
N ARG A 193 -2.44 30.61 -12.26
CA ARG A 193 -3.34 29.47 -12.09
C ARG A 193 -3.38 29.01 -10.65
N TYR A 194 -4.58 28.70 -10.18
CA TYR A 194 -4.82 28.06 -8.89
C TYR A 194 -5.72 26.85 -9.12
N ASP A 195 -5.30 25.69 -8.66
CA ASP A 195 -6.09 24.47 -8.69
C ASP A 195 -6.28 23.98 -7.27
N LEU A 196 -7.52 23.66 -6.92
CA LEU A 196 -7.89 23.01 -5.67
C LEU A 196 -8.49 21.66 -6.00
N PHE A 197 -8.17 20.65 -5.19
CA PHE A 197 -8.75 19.33 -5.32
C PHE A 197 -9.16 18.77 -3.97
N PHE A 198 -10.20 17.96 -4.04
CA PHE A 198 -10.80 17.23 -2.95
C PHE A 198 -10.99 15.78 -3.40
N GLN A 199 -10.60 14.84 -2.56
CA GLN A 199 -10.85 13.42 -2.78
C GLN A 199 -11.43 12.81 -1.50
N TYR A 200 -12.48 12.02 -1.67
CA TYR A 200 -13.13 11.26 -0.63
C TYR A 200 -13.10 9.78 -0.99
N HIS A 201 -12.55 8.97 -0.10
CA HIS A 201 -12.55 7.51 -0.23
C HIS A 201 -13.52 6.94 0.79
N SER A 202 -14.47 6.14 0.32
CA SER A 202 -15.35 5.34 1.16
C SER A 202 -14.89 3.90 1.08
N LEU A 203 -14.38 3.39 2.20
CA LEU A 203 -13.93 2.02 2.35
C LEU A 203 -15.13 1.20 2.85
N VAL A 204 -15.46 0.11 2.16
CA VAL A 204 -16.57 -0.78 2.54
C VAL A 204 -16.27 -1.38 3.90
N HIS A 205 -17.28 -1.39 4.78
CA HIS A 205 -17.13 -2.01 6.08
C HIS A 205 -17.03 -3.52 5.91
N ALA A 206 -15.97 -4.10 6.48
CA ALA A 206 -15.78 -5.53 6.57
C ALA A 206 -15.25 -5.87 7.96
N THR A 207 -15.26 -7.15 8.30
CA THR A 207 -14.70 -7.67 9.54
C THR A 207 -13.57 -8.60 9.19
N LEU A 208 -12.40 -8.36 9.74
CA LEU A 208 -11.31 -9.31 9.67
C LEU A 208 -11.53 -10.37 10.74
N PRO A 209 -11.76 -11.65 10.36
CA PRO A 209 -11.84 -12.71 11.34
C PRO A 209 -10.48 -12.89 12.02
N HIS A 210 -10.55 -13.24 13.30
CA HIS A 210 -9.46 -13.77 14.10
C HIS A 210 -9.90 -15.13 14.62
N ASP A 211 -8.98 -16.07 14.75
CA ASP A 211 -9.20 -17.42 15.25
C ASP A 211 -8.65 -17.53 16.67
N SER A 212 -9.33 -18.38 17.42
CA SER A 212 -9.07 -18.74 18.80
C SER A 212 -8.33 -20.07 18.93
N GLY A 213 -7.57 -20.48 17.91
CA GLY A 213 -6.76 -21.69 17.95
C GLY A 213 -5.82 -21.74 19.16
N GLU A 214 -5.71 -22.90 19.80
CA GLU A 214 -4.92 -23.10 21.03
C GLU A 214 -3.39 -23.21 20.77
N ASP A 215 -2.97 -23.24 19.50
CA ASP A 215 -1.58 -23.52 19.07
C ASP A 215 -0.80 -22.29 18.56
N PHE A 216 -1.15 -21.07 18.97
CA PHE A 216 -0.38 -19.88 18.58
C PHE A 216 0.87 -19.70 19.45
N THR A 217 2.00 -19.42 18.82
CA THR A 217 3.25 -19.05 19.51
C THR A 217 3.15 -17.64 20.13
N ARG A 218 3.97 -17.38 21.16
CA ARG A 218 4.00 -16.10 21.90
C ARG A 218 4.17 -14.90 20.95
N GLY A 219 3.33 -13.87 21.11
CA GLY A 219 3.31 -12.68 20.25
C GLY A 219 1.97 -12.46 19.53
N TYR A 220 1.04 -13.40 19.66
CA TYR A 220 -0.32 -13.30 19.11
C TYR A 220 -1.23 -12.38 19.96
N PRO A 221 -2.16 -11.61 19.35
CA PRO A 221 -3.15 -10.83 20.09
C PRO A 221 -4.05 -11.74 20.93
N ILE A 222 -4.20 -11.42 22.21
CA ILE A 222 -4.99 -12.22 23.18
C ILE A 222 -6.50 -11.99 23.00
N ASP A 223 -6.88 -10.90 22.32
CA ASP A 223 -8.29 -10.53 22.13
C ASP A 223 -8.77 -11.01 20.76
N TYR A 224 -9.54 -12.10 20.76
CA TYR A 224 -10.07 -12.79 19.57
C TYR A 224 -11.24 -12.05 18.90
N THR A 225 -11.42 -10.77 19.21
CA THR A 225 -12.46 -9.96 18.58
C THR A 225 -12.10 -9.65 17.13
N ALA A 226 -13.02 -9.99 16.22
CA ALA A 226 -12.92 -9.59 14.82
C ALA A 226 -12.68 -8.07 14.71
N LEU A 227 -11.67 -7.68 13.94
CA LEU A 227 -11.32 -6.28 13.77
C LEU A 227 -12.20 -5.64 12.69
N PRO A 228 -13.00 -4.61 13.02
CA PRO A 228 -13.73 -3.88 12.01
C PRO A 228 -12.75 -3.10 11.13
N ILE A 229 -12.86 -3.29 9.82
CA ILE A 229 -12.10 -2.54 8.82
C ILE A 229 -13.05 -1.76 7.91
N GLY A 230 -12.50 -0.71 7.29
CA GLY A 230 -13.26 0.24 6.50
C GLY A 230 -13.15 1.65 7.06
N GLY A 231 -14.05 2.53 6.64
CA GLY A 231 -14.06 3.92 7.06
C GLY A 231 -13.93 4.90 5.90
N LYS A 232 -13.39 6.09 6.21
CA LYS A 232 -13.42 7.24 5.31
C LYS A 232 -12.06 7.93 5.29
N ILE A 233 -11.55 8.20 4.10
CA ILE A 233 -10.32 8.98 3.92
C ILE A 233 -10.69 10.24 3.15
N LEU A 234 -10.25 11.39 3.66
CA LEU A 234 -10.47 12.69 3.04
C LEU A 234 -9.11 13.31 2.75
N VAL A 235 -8.94 13.75 1.51
CA VAL A 235 -7.73 14.42 1.02
C VAL A 235 -8.13 15.75 0.41
N VAL A 236 -7.46 16.81 0.83
CA VAL A 236 -7.59 18.15 0.25
C VAL A 236 -6.19 18.62 -0.12
N GLY A 237 -6.06 19.22 -1.28
CA GLY A 237 -4.82 19.84 -1.69
C GLY A 237 -5.04 20.93 -2.72
N GLY A 238 -3.96 21.61 -3.05
CA GLY A 238 -3.98 22.65 -4.06
C GLY A 238 -2.63 22.83 -4.71
N GLN A 239 -2.65 23.45 -5.88
CA GLN A 239 -1.49 23.80 -6.67
C GLN A 239 -1.65 25.24 -7.13
N PHE A 240 -0.53 25.96 -7.19
CA PHE A 240 -0.45 27.27 -7.82
C PHE A 240 0.61 27.23 -8.91
N GLY A 241 0.43 28.00 -9.97
CA GLY A 241 1.38 28.10 -11.08
C GLY A 241 1.27 29.44 -11.77
N PHE A 242 2.33 29.83 -12.46
CA PHE A 242 2.38 31.04 -13.29
C PHE A 242 3.21 30.76 -14.52
N ASP A 243 2.78 31.30 -15.66
CA ASP A 243 3.54 31.23 -16.92
C ASP A 243 4.42 32.50 -17.01
N TYR A 244 5.65 32.40 -17.54
CA TYR A 244 6.62 33.49 -17.71
C TYR A 244 7.13 33.59 -19.16
#